data_AF-A0A7Y3I2G0-F1
#
_entry.id   AF-A0A7Y3I2G0-F1
#
_cell.length_a   1.000
_cell.length_b   1.000
_cell.length_c   1.000
_cell.angle_alpha   90.00
_cell.angle_beta   90.00
_cell.angle_gamma   90.00
#
_symmetry.space_group_name_H-M   'P 1'
#
loop_
_entity.id
_entity.type
_entity.pdbx_description
1 polymer ?
#
loop_
_entity_poly.entity_id
_entity_poly.type
_entity_poly.pdbx_seq_one_letter_code
_entity_poly.pdbx_strand_id
1 'polypeptide(L)'
;MQDIEADWFADERPSTAAEVLAILGPPDDIIYRHEHAGGLVQRKEIWGYGTNGHLTLATLGTVTIGLDDRVIDVTGGSVHPLPPGPTFAEPAVRSSLRDIHRLGREGRYDPFRGRSFHPREMIVLVNELRDLGKSAALGLLREYARINSSHHNLDGGAHVIAILRFLFRPPLGMLHPTTYLPFEEHKSVAYPAIPAAVIDGAPLLLFPLGGYGLSGGMPEPAEYLTWYERHGILRERPLRPPDDPRQLWSRWTSGLRTEIADRAPDQASEADVLVKGQLLRLIETVHPRAFDDDVFWRDELPVLWANAMETLARSPTRWDDTHDRYVRAHDGTSIEPTPETDYRRVFWRIPTDDRMTGVTLHRVSDTW
;
A
#
# COMPACT_ATOMS: atom_id res chain seq x y z
N MET A 1 -28.81 -3.45 -5.45
CA MET A 1 -27.78 -4.42 -5.02
C MET A 1 -27.62 -4.14 -3.55
N GLN A 2 -28.10 -5.04 -2.69
CA GLN A 2 -28.18 -4.77 -1.25
C GLN A 2 -26.76 -4.70 -0.71
N ASP A 3 -26.40 -3.55 -0.14
CA ASP A 3 -25.25 -3.46 0.76
C ASP A 3 -25.40 -4.53 1.85
N ILE A 4 -24.28 -5.01 2.41
CA ILE A 4 -24.32 -5.81 3.64
C ILE A 4 -24.85 -4.87 4.75
N GLU A 5 -26.18 -4.83 4.88
CA GLU A 5 -26.91 -3.83 5.65
C GLU A 5 -26.49 -3.81 7.12
N ALA A 6 -26.52 -2.61 7.71
CA ALA A 6 -26.04 -2.29 9.05
C ALA A 6 -26.76 -3.03 10.19
N ASP A 7 -27.88 -3.69 9.90
CA ASP A 7 -28.67 -4.45 10.87
C ASP A 7 -28.11 -5.86 11.14
N TRP A 8 -27.05 -6.28 10.43
CA TRP A 8 -26.38 -7.58 10.55
C TRP A 8 -25.72 -7.88 11.91
N PHE A 9 -25.41 -6.86 12.71
CA PHE A 9 -24.45 -7.00 13.83
C PHE A 9 -25.03 -6.77 15.23
N ALA A 10 -26.33 -6.47 15.34
CA ALA A 10 -26.95 -6.25 16.64
C ALA A 10 -27.30 -7.55 17.37
N ASP A 11 -27.87 -8.58 16.72
CA ASP A 11 -28.30 -9.80 17.45
C ASP A 11 -28.35 -11.14 16.65
N GLU A 12 -28.21 -11.17 15.31
CA GLU A 12 -28.36 -12.39 14.49
C GLU A 12 -27.30 -12.55 13.39
N ARG A 13 -26.01 -12.71 13.77
CA ARG A 13 -24.99 -13.04 12.76
C ARG A 13 -25.33 -14.41 12.14
N PRO A 14 -25.31 -14.56 10.80
CA PRO A 14 -25.41 -15.88 10.19
C PRO A 14 -24.31 -16.75 10.79
N SER A 15 -24.72 -17.85 11.39
CA SER A 15 -23.85 -18.77 12.10
C SER A 15 -23.23 -19.79 11.15
N THR A 16 -23.80 -19.94 9.95
CA THR A 16 -23.41 -20.95 8.96
C THR A 16 -23.19 -20.39 7.57
N ALA A 17 -22.37 -21.10 6.78
CA ALA A 17 -22.16 -20.87 5.36
C ALA A 17 -23.49 -20.84 4.56
N ALA A 18 -24.44 -21.72 4.89
CA ALA A 18 -25.72 -21.80 4.20
C ALA A 18 -26.59 -20.56 4.41
N GLU A 19 -26.61 -20.02 5.63
CA GLU A 19 -27.32 -18.76 5.94
C GLU A 19 -26.71 -17.58 5.18
N VAL A 20 -25.38 -17.49 5.12
CA VAL A 20 -24.70 -16.45 4.35
C VAL A 20 -25.08 -16.51 2.86
N LEU A 21 -25.08 -17.69 2.25
CA LEU A 21 -25.48 -17.86 0.85
C LEU A 21 -26.96 -17.52 0.61
N ALA A 22 -27.83 -17.82 1.57
CA ALA A 22 -29.24 -17.49 1.48
C ALA A 22 -29.48 -15.97 1.51
N ILE A 23 -28.65 -15.23 2.25
CA ILE A 23 -28.80 -13.78 2.42
C ILE A 23 -28.06 -13.00 1.32
N LEU A 24 -26.78 -13.30 1.09
CA LEU A 24 -25.93 -12.54 0.16
C LEU A 24 -25.92 -13.10 -1.27
N GLY A 25 -26.38 -14.33 -1.46
CA GLY A 25 -26.16 -15.06 -2.70
C GLY A 25 -24.74 -15.64 -2.78
N PRO A 26 -24.34 -16.14 -3.97
CA PRO A 26 -23.01 -16.70 -4.17
C PRO A 26 -21.93 -15.61 -4.09
N PRO A 27 -20.74 -15.90 -3.55
CA PRO A 27 -19.63 -14.96 -3.54
C PRO A 27 -19.01 -14.79 -4.93
N ASP A 28 -18.40 -13.61 -5.17
CA ASP A 28 -17.69 -13.30 -6.41
C ASP A 28 -16.31 -13.99 -6.47
N ASP A 29 -15.70 -14.25 -5.31
CA ASP A 29 -14.45 -15.00 -5.18
C ASP A 29 -14.47 -15.93 -3.96
N ILE A 30 -13.78 -17.06 -4.07
CA ILE A 30 -13.57 -18.01 -2.98
C ILE A 30 -12.07 -18.25 -2.87
N ILE A 31 -11.50 -17.87 -1.73
CA ILE A 31 -10.10 -18.08 -1.41
C ILE A 31 -10.00 -19.29 -0.48
N TYR A 32 -9.36 -20.34 -0.94
CA TYR A 32 -9.19 -21.56 -0.17
C TYR A 32 -8.01 -21.46 0.79
N ARG A 33 -8.05 -22.25 1.87
CA ARG A 33 -7.01 -22.32 2.92
C ARG A 33 -5.57 -22.36 2.40
N HIS A 34 -5.33 -23.00 1.27
CA HIS A 34 -3.99 -23.22 0.72
C HIS A 34 -3.48 -22.08 -0.15
N GLU A 35 -4.34 -21.12 -0.51
CA GLU A 35 -4.02 -19.97 -1.35
C GLU A 35 -3.61 -18.75 -0.52
N HIS A 36 -3.93 -18.76 0.78
CA HIS A 36 -3.56 -17.69 1.71
C HIS A 36 -2.14 -17.88 2.25
N ALA A 37 -1.28 -16.88 2.07
CA ALA A 37 0.15 -16.92 2.39
C ALA A 37 0.47 -17.00 3.90
N GLY A 38 -0.53 -16.93 4.80
CA GLY A 38 -0.36 -16.92 6.24
C GLY A 38 -0.60 -18.26 6.96
N GLY A 39 -0.95 -19.34 6.26
CA GLY A 39 -1.13 -20.66 6.86
C GLY A 39 -2.17 -20.64 7.99
N LEU A 40 -3.42 -20.32 7.67
CA LEU A 40 -4.46 -20.18 8.68
C LEU A 40 -4.96 -21.57 9.09
N VAL A 41 -4.52 -22.02 10.27
CA VAL A 41 -5.04 -23.21 10.96
C VAL A 41 -6.47 -22.84 11.38
N GLN A 42 -7.49 -23.60 10.98
CA GLN A 42 -8.93 -23.43 11.29
C GLN A 42 -9.85 -22.73 10.27
N ARG A 43 -9.36 -22.32 9.09
CA ARG A 43 -10.22 -21.77 8.02
C ARG A 43 -10.43 -22.78 6.90
N LYS A 44 -11.67 -22.94 6.42
CA LYS A 44 -12.01 -23.70 5.21
C LYS A 44 -11.77 -22.83 3.97
N GLU A 45 -12.42 -21.67 3.94
CA GLU A 45 -12.41 -20.73 2.82
C GLU A 45 -12.78 -19.32 3.28
N ILE A 46 -12.43 -18.32 2.45
CA ILE A 46 -12.82 -16.92 2.60
C ILE A 46 -13.61 -16.54 1.36
N TRP A 47 -14.83 -16.06 1.56
CA TRP A 47 -15.72 -15.59 0.51
C TRP A 47 -15.58 -14.09 0.33
N GLY A 48 -15.25 -13.64 -0.87
CA GLY A 48 -15.12 -12.24 -1.23
C GLY A 48 -16.33 -11.75 -2.01
N TYR A 49 -16.84 -10.57 -1.64
CA TYR A 49 -17.92 -9.87 -2.34
C TYR A 49 -17.42 -8.54 -2.91
N GLY A 50 -17.87 -8.18 -4.11
CA GLY A 50 -17.42 -7.00 -4.85
C GLY A 50 -16.01 -7.12 -5.42
N THR A 51 -15.52 -8.34 -5.65
CA THR A 51 -14.22 -8.59 -6.28
C THR A 51 -14.30 -8.35 -7.80
N ASN A 52 -13.15 -8.16 -8.45
CA ASN A 52 -13.05 -8.08 -9.93
C ASN A 52 -12.15 -9.18 -10.50
N GLY A 53 -11.98 -10.27 -9.75
CA GLY A 53 -11.09 -11.37 -10.09
C GLY A 53 -10.68 -12.15 -8.84
N HIS A 54 -10.09 -13.32 -9.07
CA HIS A 54 -9.58 -14.16 -8.00
C HIS A 54 -8.42 -13.49 -7.25
N LEU A 55 -8.46 -13.51 -5.92
CA LEU A 55 -7.49 -12.86 -5.03
C LEU A 55 -7.41 -11.33 -5.22
N THR A 56 -8.50 -10.68 -5.63
CA THR A 56 -8.60 -9.21 -5.68
C THR A 56 -9.32 -8.65 -4.44
N LEU A 57 -9.34 -7.32 -4.28
CA LEU A 57 -10.02 -6.69 -3.14
C LEU A 57 -11.52 -6.98 -3.19
N ALA A 58 -12.05 -7.56 -2.12
CA ALA A 58 -13.48 -7.69 -1.90
C ALA A 58 -14.07 -6.36 -1.41
N THR A 59 -14.45 -5.50 -2.35
CA THR A 59 -14.90 -4.12 -2.06
C THR A 59 -16.17 -4.02 -1.22
N LEU A 60 -16.94 -5.10 -1.11
CA LEU A 60 -18.11 -5.19 -0.24
C LEU A 60 -17.83 -5.90 1.08
N GLY A 61 -16.65 -6.50 1.23
CA GLY A 61 -16.27 -7.27 2.41
C GLY A 61 -16.05 -8.75 2.17
N THR A 62 -15.68 -9.45 3.24
CA THR A 62 -15.37 -10.87 3.23
C THR A 62 -16.11 -11.61 4.34
N VAL A 63 -16.40 -12.88 4.09
CA VAL A 63 -16.90 -13.82 5.10
C VAL A 63 -15.94 -14.98 5.21
N THR A 64 -15.47 -15.27 6.41
CA THR A 64 -14.56 -16.40 6.66
C THR A 64 -15.33 -17.58 7.21
N ILE A 65 -15.19 -18.72 6.53
CA ILE A 65 -15.84 -19.97 6.89
C ILE A 65 -14.83 -20.89 7.58
N GLY A 66 -15.20 -21.38 8.77
CA GLY A 66 -14.47 -22.35 9.56
C GLY A 66 -14.55 -23.77 8.97
N LEU A 67 -13.77 -24.70 9.52
CA LEU A 67 -13.77 -26.10 9.09
C LEU A 67 -15.09 -26.84 9.37
N ASP A 68 -15.92 -26.30 10.27
CA ASP A 68 -17.22 -26.81 10.68
C ASP A 68 -18.40 -26.10 9.96
N ASP A 69 -18.11 -25.44 8.83
CA ASP A 69 -19.06 -24.66 8.02
C ASP A 69 -19.73 -23.49 8.78
N ARG A 70 -19.13 -23.07 9.89
CA ARG A 70 -19.56 -21.89 10.64
C ARG A 70 -18.85 -20.63 10.18
N VAL A 71 -19.56 -19.50 10.27
CA VAL A 71 -18.95 -18.19 10.07
C VAL A 71 -18.06 -17.91 11.28
N ILE A 72 -16.76 -17.70 11.04
CA ILE A 72 -15.81 -17.38 12.11
C ILE A 72 -15.41 -15.90 12.11
N ASP A 73 -15.56 -15.22 10.98
CA ASP A 73 -15.26 -13.80 10.85
C ASP A 73 -16.04 -13.17 9.68
N VAL A 74 -16.36 -11.89 9.82
CA VAL A 74 -17.00 -11.06 8.78
C VAL A 74 -16.31 -9.71 8.79
N THR A 75 -15.76 -9.32 7.64
CA THR A 75 -15.19 -8.00 7.41
C THR A 75 -16.05 -7.27 6.38
N GLY A 76 -16.21 -5.95 6.49
CA GLY A 76 -16.99 -5.19 5.52
C GLY A 76 -18.52 -5.27 5.65
N GLY A 77 -19.06 -5.89 6.71
CA GLY A 77 -20.45 -5.65 7.14
C GLY A 77 -20.52 -4.46 8.12
N SER A 78 -21.58 -3.64 8.07
CA SER A 78 -21.56 -2.30 8.67
C SER A 78 -22.13 -2.20 10.10
N VAL A 79 -21.60 -1.25 10.89
CA VAL A 79 -22.37 -0.50 11.92
C VAL A 79 -22.18 1.02 11.71
N HIS A 80 -21.23 1.43 10.88
CA HIS A 80 -21.01 2.84 10.55
C HIS A 80 -21.16 3.01 9.04
N PRO A 81 -22.29 3.57 8.56
CA PRO A 81 -22.35 4.01 7.17
C PRO A 81 -21.15 4.91 6.90
N LEU A 82 -20.68 4.92 5.65
CA LEU A 82 -19.73 5.92 5.17
C LEU A 82 -20.17 7.28 5.73
N PRO A 83 -19.27 8.05 6.40
CA PRO A 83 -19.63 9.37 6.87
C PRO A 83 -20.25 10.14 5.70
N PRO A 84 -21.27 10.99 5.91
CA PRO A 84 -21.83 11.81 4.85
C PRO A 84 -20.71 12.65 4.23
N GLY A 85 -20.24 12.18 3.07
CA GLY A 85 -19.23 12.79 2.22
C GLY A 85 -19.80 12.93 0.81
N PRO A 86 -19.03 13.45 -0.16
CA PRO A 86 -19.51 13.58 -1.52
C PRO A 86 -20.10 12.24 -1.97
N THR A 87 -21.30 12.30 -2.54
CA THR A 87 -22.10 11.16 -2.98
C THR A 87 -21.37 10.51 -4.14
N PHE A 88 -20.33 9.75 -3.85
CA PHE A 88 -19.63 9.01 -4.87
C PHE A 88 -20.60 7.99 -5.43
N ALA A 89 -20.68 7.92 -6.76
CA ALA A 89 -21.26 6.76 -7.38
C ALA A 89 -20.45 5.54 -6.93
N GLU A 90 -21.15 4.49 -6.51
CA GLU A 90 -20.55 3.25 -6.00
C GLU A 90 -19.40 2.70 -6.89
N PRO A 91 -19.48 2.75 -8.24
CA PRO A 91 -18.35 2.33 -9.09
C PRO A 91 -17.06 3.12 -8.85
N ALA A 92 -17.16 4.42 -8.59
CA ALA A 92 -15.99 5.28 -8.35
C ALA A 92 -15.32 4.94 -7.02
N VAL A 93 -16.10 4.73 -5.96
CA VAL A 93 -15.56 4.27 -4.66
C VAL A 93 -14.83 2.95 -4.83
N ARG A 94 -15.45 1.97 -5.50
CA ARG A 94 -14.84 0.67 -5.72
C ARG A 94 -13.54 0.76 -6.52
N SER A 95 -13.47 1.66 -7.51
CA SER A 95 -12.22 1.92 -8.23
C SER A 95 -11.14 2.40 -7.27
N SER A 96 -11.40 3.49 -6.53
CA SER A 96 -10.39 4.07 -5.64
C SER A 96 -9.99 3.13 -4.49
N LEU A 97 -10.90 2.29 -3.98
CA LEU A 97 -10.58 1.25 -3.01
C LEU A 97 -9.56 0.25 -3.57
N ARG A 98 -9.70 -0.13 -4.84
CA ARG A 98 -8.74 -1.02 -5.52
C ARG A 98 -7.41 -0.32 -5.75
N ASP A 99 -7.42 0.98 -6.07
CA ASP A 99 -6.18 1.75 -6.22
C ASP A 99 -5.41 1.84 -4.90
N ILE A 100 -6.11 2.05 -3.77
CA ILE A 100 -5.53 1.96 -2.43
C ILE A 100 -4.98 0.56 -2.15
N HIS A 101 -5.71 -0.48 -2.53
CA HIS A 101 -5.29 -1.87 -2.31
C HIS A 101 -4.04 -2.25 -3.09
N ARG A 102 -3.95 -1.78 -4.35
CA ARG A 102 -2.86 -2.07 -5.26
C ARG A 102 -1.53 -1.65 -4.65
N LEU A 103 -1.46 -0.44 -4.10
CA LEU A 103 -0.30 0.06 -3.36
C LEU A 103 0.12 -0.85 -2.20
N GLY A 104 -0.82 -1.58 -1.59
CA GLY A 104 -0.57 -2.49 -0.47
C GLY A 104 -0.13 -3.89 -0.87
N ARG A 105 -0.22 -4.26 -2.16
CA ARG A 105 -0.08 -5.65 -2.62
C ARG A 105 0.96 -5.89 -3.71
N GLU A 106 1.73 -4.88 -4.09
CA GLU A 106 2.84 -5.01 -5.04
C GLU A 106 3.83 -6.09 -4.57
N GLY A 107 3.76 -7.28 -5.19
CA GLY A 107 4.73 -8.36 -5.05
C GLY A 107 4.50 -9.40 -3.94
N ARG A 108 5.54 -10.21 -3.66
CA ARG A 108 5.54 -11.21 -2.56
C ARG A 108 5.71 -10.58 -1.17
N TYR A 109 6.12 -9.31 -1.12
CA TYR A 109 6.56 -8.62 0.08
C TYR A 109 5.77 -7.34 0.27
N ASP A 110 5.36 -7.09 1.52
CA ASP A 110 4.72 -5.83 1.92
C ASP A 110 5.54 -4.61 1.43
N PRO A 111 5.00 -3.79 0.52
CA PRO A 111 5.68 -2.61 -0.02
C PRO A 111 6.06 -1.61 1.06
N PHE A 112 5.35 -1.64 2.19
CA PHE A 112 5.63 -0.81 3.34
C PHE A 112 6.76 -1.37 4.23
N ARG A 113 7.39 -2.48 3.84
CA ARG A 113 8.77 -2.80 4.26
C ARG A 113 9.84 -1.95 3.55
N GLY A 114 9.41 -0.96 2.76
CA GLY A 114 10.25 0.01 2.07
C GLY A 114 10.87 -0.51 0.78
N ARG A 115 10.92 -1.82 0.59
CA ARG A 115 11.67 -2.43 -0.51
C ARG A 115 10.95 -2.39 -1.82
N SER A 116 9.66 -2.69 -1.87
CA SER A 116 8.81 -2.60 -3.07
C SER A 116 8.06 -1.27 -3.19
N PHE A 117 8.17 -0.37 -2.21
CA PHE A 117 7.47 0.93 -2.27
C PHE A 117 7.73 1.68 -3.58
N HIS A 118 6.65 2.09 -4.25
CA HIS A 118 6.65 2.79 -5.52
C HIS A 118 6.21 4.25 -5.37
N PRO A 119 7.14 5.24 -5.29
CA PRO A 119 6.80 6.63 -5.04
C PRO A 119 5.83 7.23 -6.07
N ARG A 120 5.94 6.82 -7.35
CA ARG A 120 5.03 7.30 -8.41
C ARG A 120 3.58 6.95 -8.11
N GLU A 121 3.31 5.70 -7.75
CA GLU A 121 1.94 5.27 -7.49
C GLU A 121 1.36 5.96 -6.26
N MET A 122 2.19 6.15 -5.23
CA MET A 122 1.82 6.95 -4.06
C MET A 122 1.51 8.42 -4.44
N ILE A 123 2.27 9.02 -5.36
CA ILE A 123 2.00 10.38 -5.85
C ILE A 123 0.62 10.45 -6.50
N VAL A 124 0.32 9.55 -7.45
CA VAL A 124 -0.96 9.48 -8.15
C VAL A 124 -2.11 9.38 -7.14
N LEU A 125 -2.08 8.37 -6.26
CA LEU A 125 -3.15 8.16 -5.30
C LEU A 125 -3.30 9.35 -4.33
N VAL A 126 -2.20 9.88 -3.78
CA VAL A 126 -2.29 11.00 -2.85
C VAL A 126 -2.82 12.25 -3.54
N ASN A 127 -2.48 12.48 -4.81
CA ASN A 127 -3.01 13.59 -5.58
C ASN A 127 -4.51 13.44 -5.84
N GLU A 128 -4.96 12.25 -6.24
CA GLU A 128 -6.38 11.94 -6.40
C GLU A 128 -7.16 12.14 -5.09
N LEU A 129 -6.67 11.56 -3.99
CA LEU A 129 -7.28 11.72 -2.66
C LEU A 129 -7.30 13.18 -2.20
N ARG A 130 -6.25 13.96 -2.50
CA ARG A 130 -6.20 15.39 -2.18
C ARG A 130 -7.35 16.13 -2.86
N ASP A 131 -7.59 15.85 -4.14
CA ASP A 131 -8.62 16.53 -4.93
C ASP A 131 -10.05 16.19 -4.48
N LEU A 132 -10.25 15.06 -3.80
CA LEU A 132 -11.52 14.75 -3.13
C LEU A 132 -11.79 15.65 -1.92
N GLY A 133 -10.75 16.26 -1.35
CA GLY A 133 -10.82 17.00 -0.10
C GLY A 133 -10.80 16.10 1.14
N LYS A 134 -10.57 16.74 2.30
CA LYS A 134 -10.24 16.05 3.56
C LYS A 134 -11.30 15.01 3.99
N SER A 135 -12.57 15.42 4.06
CA SER A 135 -13.64 14.55 4.57
C SER A 135 -13.86 13.34 3.68
N ALA A 136 -13.83 13.53 2.35
CA ALA A 136 -14.03 12.49 1.37
C ALA A 136 -12.87 11.47 1.37
N ALA A 137 -11.64 11.96 1.37
CA ALA A 137 -10.45 11.12 1.43
C ALA A 137 -10.41 10.28 2.71
N LEU A 138 -10.72 10.88 3.87
CA LEU A 138 -10.82 10.14 5.13
C LEU A 138 -11.97 9.13 5.14
N GLY A 139 -13.09 9.45 4.50
CA GLY A 139 -14.21 8.52 4.30
C GLY A 139 -13.78 7.28 3.52
N LEU A 140 -13.09 7.48 2.39
CA LEU A 140 -12.60 6.39 1.55
C LEU A 140 -11.54 5.54 2.25
N LEU A 141 -10.59 6.16 2.96
CA LEU A 141 -9.57 5.42 3.72
C LEU A 141 -10.16 4.66 4.91
N ARG A 142 -11.23 5.19 5.54
CA ARG A 142 -11.98 4.49 6.59
C ARG A 142 -12.72 3.29 6.03
N GLU A 143 -13.32 3.44 4.85
CA GLU A 143 -13.97 2.33 4.15
C GLU A 143 -12.98 1.24 3.78
N TYR A 144 -11.86 1.63 3.21
CA TYR A 144 -10.79 0.73 2.88
C TYR A 144 -10.29 -0.03 4.14
N ALA A 145 -10.03 0.68 5.24
CA ALA A 145 -9.62 0.04 6.50
C ALA A 145 -10.68 -0.92 7.06
N ARG A 146 -11.97 -0.60 6.86
CA ARG A 146 -13.11 -1.41 7.29
C ARG A 146 -13.21 -2.73 6.53
N ILE A 147 -12.98 -2.72 5.21
CA ILE A 147 -13.02 -3.93 4.37
C ILE A 147 -11.69 -4.71 4.39
N ASN A 148 -10.59 -4.05 4.75
CA ASN A 148 -9.23 -4.58 4.70
C ASN A 148 -8.68 -4.86 6.12
N SER A 149 -9.47 -5.52 6.97
CA SER A 149 -9.13 -5.74 8.39
C SER A 149 -7.85 -6.59 8.60
N SER A 150 -7.18 -6.33 9.72
CA SER A 150 -5.90 -6.94 10.12
C SER A 150 -5.93 -8.47 10.24
N HIS A 151 -7.10 -9.10 10.35
CA HIS A 151 -7.26 -10.56 10.43
C HIS A 151 -7.00 -11.28 9.10
N HIS A 152 -6.94 -10.53 7.99
CA HIS A 152 -6.70 -11.03 6.64
C HIS A 152 -5.38 -10.58 6.03
N ASN A 153 -4.84 -9.45 6.48
CA ASN A 153 -3.58 -8.91 6.01
C ASN A 153 -2.58 -8.78 7.16
N LEU A 154 -1.44 -9.45 6.98
CA LEU A 154 -0.31 -9.43 7.92
C LEU A 154 0.28 -8.02 8.12
N ASP A 155 -0.11 -7.05 7.29
CA ASP A 155 0.52 -5.74 7.21
C ASP A 155 -0.19 -4.68 8.06
N GLY A 156 -1.24 -5.05 8.82
CA GLY A 156 -1.78 -4.24 9.92
C GLY A 156 -2.22 -2.82 9.55
N GLY A 157 -2.58 -2.57 8.27
CA GLY A 157 -2.97 -1.25 7.78
C GLY A 157 -1.82 -0.25 7.59
N ALA A 158 -0.57 -0.71 7.50
CA ALA A 158 0.61 0.11 7.23
C ALA A 158 0.44 1.04 6.00
N HIS A 159 -0.21 0.55 4.94
CA HIS A 159 -0.53 1.34 3.74
C HIS A 159 -1.44 2.54 4.05
N VAL A 160 -2.49 2.35 4.87
CA VAL A 160 -3.38 3.46 5.26
C VAL A 160 -2.59 4.51 6.04
N ILE A 161 -1.73 4.06 6.97
CA ILE A 161 -0.88 4.95 7.77
C ILE A 161 0.07 5.74 6.86
N ALA A 162 0.68 5.09 5.87
CA ALA A 162 1.57 5.74 4.91
C ALA A 162 0.82 6.81 4.08
N ILE A 163 -0.34 6.44 3.51
CA ILE A 163 -1.17 7.37 2.73
C ILE A 163 -1.53 8.59 3.58
N LEU A 164 -1.97 8.39 4.83
CA LEU A 164 -2.32 9.50 5.72
C LEU A 164 -1.13 10.43 5.99
N ARG A 165 0.08 9.89 6.18
CA ARG A 165 1.31 10.67 6.39
C ARG A 165 1.72 11.47 5.15
N PHE A 166 1.45 10.95 3.97
CA PHE A 166 1.73 11.66 2.71
C PHE A 166 0.64 12.66 2.32
N LEU A 167 -0.62 12.35 2.59
CA LEU A 167 -1.78 13.18 2.25
C LEU A 167 -1.94 14.40 3.16
N PHE A 168 -1.62 14.26 4.44
CA PHE A 168 -1.79 15.31 5.45
C PHE A 168 -0.46 15.82 5.99
N ARG A 169 -0.45 17.08 6.43
CA ARG A 169 0.56 17.66 7.31
C ARG A 169 0.03 17.70 8.74
N PRO A 170 0.90 17.56 9.75
CA PRO A 170 0.50 17.87 11.10
C PRO A 170 0.44 19.41 11.26
N PRO A 171 -0.36 19.93 12.20
CA PRO A 171 -0.29 21.33 12.59
C PRO A 171 1.12 21.74 13.03
N LEU A 172 1.45 23.02 12.89
CA LEU A 172 2.76 23.54 13.32
C LEU A 172 3.01 23.19 14.80
N GLY A 173 4.16 22.57 15.09
CA GLY A 173 4.54 22.15 16.44
C GLY A 173 3.96 20.80 16.88
N MET A 174 3.15 20.14 16.05
CA MET A 174 2.67 18.78 16.29
C MET A 174 3.44 17.76 15.43
N LEU A 175 3.55 16.55 15.95
CA LEU A 175 4.06 15.39 15.20
C LEU A 175 2.89 14.54 14.73
N HIS A 176 3.13 13.70 13.72
CA HIS A 176 2.19 12.64 13.36
C HIS A 176 2.06 11.62 14.52
N PRO A 177 0.95 10.87 14.61
CA PRO A 177 0.81 9.83 15.62
C PRO A 177 1.94 8.81 15.51
N THR A 178 2.44 8.37 16.67
CA THR A 178 3.53 7.40 16.79
C THR A 178 3.23 6.13 16.02
N THR A 179 4.14 5.75 15.12
CA THR A 179 4.26 4.38 14.63
C THR A 179 5.12 3.62 15.65
N TYR A 180 4.67 2.47 16.16
CA TYR A 180 5.44 1.61 17.08
C TYR A 180 6.67 1.01 16.37
N LEU A 181 7.62 1.85 16.06
CA LEU A 181 8.92 1.45 15.55
C LEU A 181 9.86 1.30 16.75
N PRO A 182 10.76 0.30 16.75
CA PRO A 182 11.71 0.07 17.84
C PRO A 182 12.81 1.14 17.94
N PHE A 183 12.67 2.24 17.20
CA PHE A 183 13.63 3.33 17.16
C PHE A 183 13.07 4.46 18.00
N GLU A 184 13.92 5.10 18.82
CA GLU A 184 13.56 6.38 19.43
C GLU A 184 12.96 7.26 18.34
N GLU A 185 11.68 7.61 18.49
CA GLU A 185 10.98 8.45 17.52
C GLU A 185 11.89 9.62 17.21
N HIS A 186 12.33 9.71 15.95
CA HIS A 186 13.02 10.88 15.47
C HIS A 186 12.00 12.02 15.52
N LYS A 187 11.92 12.69 16.68
CA LYS A 187 11.10 13.87 16.92
C LYS A 187 11.74 15.07 16.23
N SER A 188 11.88 14.96 14.91
CA SER A 188 12.34 16.05 14.08
C SER A 188 11.13 16.89 13.70
N VAL A 189 11.08 18.12 14.20
CA VAL A 189 10.06 19.09 13.76
C VAL A 189 10.24 19.40 12.27
N ALA A 190 11.46 19.26 11.73
CA ALA A 190 11.74 19.41 10.31
C ALA A 190 11.16 18.25 9.48
N TYR A 191 11.06 17.04 10.06
CA TYR A 191 10.58 15.83 9.39
C TYR A 191 9.59 15.06 10.27
N PRO A 192 8.39 15.61 10.50
CA PRO A 192 7.45 15.02 11.43
C PRO A 192 6.90 13.67 10.95
N ALA A 193 7.09 13.33 9.68
CA ALA A 193 6.50 12.18 9.01
C ALA A 193 7.29 10.87 9.15
N ILE A 194 8.44 10.85 9.85
CA ILE A 194 9.27 9.64 10.04
C ILE A 194 8.41 8.49 10.57
N PRO A 195 8.45 7.29 9.95
CA PRO A 195 9.48 6.76 9.04
C PRO A 195 9.33 7.13 7.55
N ALA A 196 8.43 8.03 7.20
CA ALA A 196 8.24 8.54 5.84
C ALA A 196 8.70 10.00 5.73
N ALA A 197 9.00 10.45 4.51
CA ALA A 197 9.31 11.85 4.23
C ALA A 197 8.74 12.27 2.88
N VAL A 198 8.39 13.56 2.76
CA VAL A 198 8.14 14.19 1.46
C VAL A 198 9.32 15.12 1.19
N ILE A 199 10.21 14.72 0.27
CA ILE A 199 11.39 15.50 -0.13
C ILE A 199 11.07 16.18 -1.45
N ASP A 200 10.96 17.51 -1.47
CA ASP A 200 10.62 18.31 -2.65
C ASP A 200 9.45 17.73 -3.47
N GLY A 201 8.40 17.26 -2.77
CA GLY A 201 7.18 16.70 -3.38
C GLY A 201 7.23 15.20 -3.69
N ALA A 202 8.37 14.52 -3.52
CA ALA A 202 8.47 13.07 -3.67
C ALA A 202 8.21 12.34 -2.33
N PRO A 203 7.23 11.43 -2.24
CA PRO A 203 7.02 10.60 -1.05
C PRO A 203 8.08 9.50 -1.00
N LEU A 204 8.78 9.37 0.12
CA LEU A 204 9.83 8.38 0.32
C LEU A 204 9.65 7.69 1.68
N LEU A 205 9.79 6.37 1.71
CA LEU A 205 9.94 5.59 2.94
C LEU A 205 11.41 5.54 3.34
N LEU A 206 11.71 5.99 4.55
CA LEU A 206 13.07 5.98 5.11
C LEU A 206 13.33 4.68 5.85
N PHE A 207 12.28 4.12 6.45
CA PHE A 207 12.32 2.86 7.19
C PHE A 207 11.07 2.02 6.88
N PRO A 208 11.15 0.69 7.05
CA PRO A 208 9.97 -0.18 7.04
C PRO A 208 8.90 0.33 8.02
N LEU A 209 7.68 0.55 7.52
CA LEU A 209 6.45 0.76 8.28
C LEU A 209 5.85 -0.57 8.78
N GLY A 210 6.24 -1.72 8.18
CA GLY A 210 5.78 -3.06 8.54
C GLY A 210 6.91 -4.00 8.97
N GLY A 211 6.58 -5.10 9.64
CA GLY A 211 7.53 -6.17 10.01
C GLY A 211 7.95 -6.26 11.49
N TYR A 212 7.48 -5.35 12.35
CA TYR A 212 7.77 -5.36 13.80
C TYR A 212 6.68 -6.05 14.63
N GLY A 213 6.01 -7.07 14.08
CA GLY A 213 5.00 -7.86 14.79
C GLY A 213 5.51 -8.50 16.09
N LEU A 214 6.82 -8.55 16.32
CA LEU A 214 7.44 -9.02 17.56
C LEU A 214 7.51 -7.95 18.68
N SER A 215 7.11 -6.70 18.42
CA SER A 215 7.41 -5.55 19.29
C SER A 215 6.20 -4.77 19.82
N GLY A 216 4.96 -5.21 19.58
CA GLY A 216 3.77 -4.55 20.16
C GLY A 216 2.57 -4.31 19.23
N GLY A 217 2.54 -4.92 18.04
CA GLY A 217 1.45 -4.73 17.08
C GLY A 217 1.50 -3.36 16.39
N MET A 218 1.02 -3.31 15.14
CA MET A 218 0.82 -2.01 14.47
C MET A 218 -0.40 -1.32 15.10
N PRO A 219 -0.38 0.01 15.29
CA PRO A 219 -1.56 0.71 15.80
C PRO A 219 -2.70 0.59 14.78
N GLU A 220 -3.92 0.48 15.29
CA GLU A 220 -5.11 0.32 14.45
C GLU A 220 -5.31 1.54 13.53
N PRO A 221 -5.53 1.36 12.22
CA PRO A 221 -5.76 2.47 11.29
C PRO A 221 -6.87 3.44 11.72
N ALA A 222 -7.86 2.94 12.46
CA ALA A 222 -8.95 3.74 13.01
C ALA A 222 -8.46 4.87 13.94
N GLU A 223 -7.41 4.63 14.73
CA GLU A 223 -6.85 5.64 15.63
C GLU A 223 -6.17 6.77 14.83
N TYR A 224 -5.41 6.40 13.80
CA TYR A 224 -4.82 7.37 12.88
C TYR A 224 -5.88 8.19 12.16
N LEU A 225 -6.89 7.53 11.57
CA LEU A 225 -7.98 8.21 10.89
C LEU A 225 -8.66 9.25 11.79
N THR A 226 -8.95 8.88 13.04
CA THR A 226 -9.53 9.78 14.04
C THR A 226 -8.62 10.97 14.34
N TRP A 227 -7.30 10.73 14.44
CA TRP A 227 -6.34 11.79 14.67
C TRP A 227 -6.27 12.78 13.48
N TYR A 228 -6.18 12.29 12.24
CA TYR A 228 -6.10 13.16 11.05
C TYR A 228 -7.40 13.89 10.78
N GLU A 229 -8.55 13.29 11.09
CA GLU A 229 -9.84 13.97 11.06
C GLU A 229 -9.82 15.22 11.96
N ARG A 230 -9.31 15.10 13.18
CA ARG A 230 -9.24 16.22 14.15
C ARG A 230 -8.11 17.21 13.86
N HIS A 231 -6.93 16.72 13.52
CA HIS A 231 -5.71 17.52 13.52
C HIS A 231 -5.05 17.65 12.13
N GLY A 232 -5.24 16.67 11.26
CA GLY A 232 -4.58 16.62 9.95
C GLY A 232 -4.95 17.81 9.07
N ILE A 233 -3.93 18.49 8.55
CA ILE A 233 -4.09 19.57 7.57
C ILE A 233 -3.88 18.96 6.19
N LEU A 234 -4.91 18.93 5.34
CA LEU A 234 -4.77 18.44 3.98
C LEU A 234 -3.69 19.26 3.26
N ARG A 235 -2.82 18.60 2.48
CA ARG A 235 -1.83 19.32 1.68
C ARG A 235 -2.52 20.21 0.66
N GLU A 236 -2.07 21.47 0.60
CA GLU A 236 -2.61 22.46 -0.33
C GLU A 236 -2.16 22.23 -1.77
N ARG A 237 -0.99 21.62 -1.96
CA ARG A 237 -0.37 21.39 -3.27
C ARG A 237 -0.27 19.90 -3.56
N PRO A 238 -0.36 19.49 -4.84
CA PRO A 238 0.00 18.14 -5.26
C PRO A 238 1.40 17.76 -4.80
N LEU A 239 1.57 16.47 -4.55
CA LEU A 239 2.89 15.86 -4.58
C LEU A 239 3.39 15.95 -6.01
N ARG A 240 4.51 16.67 -6.17
CA ARG A 240 5.14 16.92 -7.46
C ARG A 240 6.66 16.95 -7.25
N PRO A 241 7.37 15.89 -7.65
CA PRO A 241 8.83 15.88 -7.65
C PRO A 241 9.44 17.03 -8.48
N PRO A 242 10.73 17.38 -8.26
CA PRO A 242 11.43 18.33 -9.11
C PRO A 242 11.64 17.76 -10.52
N ASP A 243 11.75 18.62 -11.52
CA ASP A 243 11.95 18.21 -12.92
C ASP A 243 13.26 17.41 -13.12
N ASP A 244 14.29 17.74 -12.33
CA ASP A 244 15.53 16.99 -12.26
C ASP A 244 15.56 16.09 -11.01
N PRO A 245 15.37 14.77 -11.16
CA PRO A 245 15.32 13.84 -10.02
C PRO A 245 16.65 13.75 -9.26
N ARG A 246 17.78 14.21 -9.84
CA ARG A 246 19.07 14.27 -9.12
C ARG A 246 19.01 15.25 -7.94
N GLN A 247 18.13 16.24 -8.00
CA GLN A 247 17.90 17.18 -6.90
C GLN A 247 17.37 16.46 -5.66
N LEU A 248 16.52 15.43 -5.81
CA LEU A 248 16.01 14.63 -4.69
C LEU A 248 17.14 13.95 -3.93
N TRP A 249 18.10 13.34 -4.64
CA TRP A 249 19.26 12.72 -4.02
C TRP A 249 20.18 13.73 -3.33
N SER A 250 20.40 14.88 -3.97
CA SER A 250 21.17 15.98 -3.35
C SER A 250 20.52 16.47 -2.05
N ARG A 251 19.19 16.65 -2.04
CA ARG A 251 18.42 17.06 -0.86
C ARG A 251 18.44 16.02 0.25
N TRP A 252 18.26 14.75 -0.11
CA TRP A 252 18.38 13.65 0.83
C TRP A 252 19.76 13.64 1.50
N THR A 253 20.84 13.61 0.71
CA THR A 253 22.21 13.48 1.21
C THR A 253 22.71 14.69 1.99
N SER A 254 22.31 15.91 1.62
CA SER A 254 22.72 17.14 2.31
C SER A 254 21.81 17.53 3.47
N GLY A 255 20.61 16.96 3.57
CA GLY A 255 19.60 17.28 4.57
C GLY A 255 19.32 16.12 5.52
N LEU A 256 18.16 15.49 5.34
CA LEU A 256 17.60 14.48 6.24
C LEU A 256 18.55 13.31 6.53
N ARG A 257 19.33 12.86 5.53
CA ARG A 257 20.32 11.79 5.72
C ARG A 257 21.34 12.17 6.80
N THR A 258 21.86 13.39 6.78
CA THR A 258 22.86 13.86 7.75
C THR A 258 22.28 13.88 9.15
N GLU A 259 21.04 14.38 9.32
CA GLU A 259 20.36 14.38 10.62
C GLU A 259 20.17 12.96 11.16
N ILE A 260 19.82 12.00 10.30
CA ILE A 260 19.71 10.59 10.71
C ILE A 260 21.09 10.02 11.04
N ALA A 261 22.11 10.30 10.22
CA ALA A 261 23.46 9.75 10.39
C ALA A 261 24.13 10.22 11.70
N ASP A 262 23.89 11.47 12.11
CA ASP A 262 24.41 12.04 13.36
C ASP A 262 23.89 11.32 14.61
N ARG A 263 22.71 10.69 14.52
CA ARG A 263 22.04 10.01 15.64
C ARG A 263 22.12 8.49 15.54
N ALA A 264 22.01 7.96 14.32
CA ALA A 264 21.88 6.55 14.02
C ALA A 264 22.57 6.24 12.67
N PRO A 265 23.91 6.15 12.64
CA PRO A 265 24.68 5.99 11.39
C PRO A 265 24.33 4.70 10.62
N ASP A 266 24.05 3.61 11.34
CA ASP A 266 23.64 2.34 10.72
C ASP A 266 22.29 2.48 10.00
N GLN A 267 21.34 3.20 10.62
CA GLN A 267 20.02 3.48 10.06
C GLN A 267 20.11 4.38 8.82
N ALA A 268 20.99 5.37 8.82
CA ALA A 268 21.21 6.22 7.64
C ALA A 268 21.66 5.39 6.43
N SER A 269 22.50 4.37 6.66
CA SER A 269 22.96 3.47 5.60
C SER A 269 21.83 2.58 5.06
N GLU A 270 20.93 2.11 5.93
CA GLU A 270 19.75 1.36 5.48
C GLU A 270 18.75 2.26 4.72
N ALA A 271 18.54 3.48 5.20
CA ALA A 271 17.70 4.46 4.52
C ALA A 271 18.27 4.84 3.14
N ASP A 272 19.60 4.95 3.00
CA ASP A 272 20.26 5.18 1.70
C ASP A 272 19.89 4.10 0.67
N VAL A 273 19.84 2.82 1.09
CA VAL A 273 19.45 1.70 0.23
C VAL A 273 17.98 1.82 -0.19
N LEU A 274 17.09 2.11 0.77
CA LEU A 274 15.65 2.26 0.49
C LEU A 274 15.38 3.45 -0.43
N VAL A 275 15.96 4.62 -0.13
CA VAL A 275 15.76 5.85 -0.91
C VAL A 275 16.28 5.67 -2.33
N LYS A 276 17.47 5.09 -2.54
CA LYS A 276 17.98 4.83 -3.90
C LYS A 276 17.05 3.91 -4.69
N GLY A 277 16.60 2.80 -4.10
CA GLY A 277 15.67 1.88 -4.77
C GLY A 277 14.36 2.57 -5.18
N GLN A 278 13.79 3.37 -4.27
CA GLN A 278 12.58 4.15 -4.53
C GLN A 278 12.78 5.22 -5.60
N LEU A 279 13.92 5.92 -5.59
CA LEU A 279 14.24 6.91 -6.62
C LEU A 279 14.45 6.27 -7.99
N LEU A 280 15.02 5.06 -8.06
CA LEU A 280 15.11 4.29 -9.32
C LEU A 280 13.73 3.94 -9.86
N ARG A 281 12.79 3.51 -9.02
CA ARG A 281 11.38 3.28 -9.43
C ARG A 281 10.68 4.56 -9.87
N LEU A 282 10.95 5.66 -9.19
CA LEU A 282 10.34 6.94 -9.52
C LEU A 282 10.74 7.42 -10.95
N ILE A 283 11.96 7.10 -11.41
CA ILE A 283 12.47 7.50 -12.73
C ILE A 283 12.32 6.42 -13.82
N GLU A 284 11.60 5.34 -13.56
CA GLU A 284 11.58 4.17 -14.47
C GLU A 284 11.06 4.49 -15.87
N THR A 285 10.23 5.53 -16.01
CA THR A 285 9.66 5.99 -17.28
C THR A 285 10.68 6.70 -18.17
N VAL A 286 11.87 7.00 -17.68
CA VAL A 286 12.96 7.62 -18.45
C VAL A 286 14.27 6.84 -18.35
N HIS A 287 14.37 5.93 -17.39
CA HIS A 287 15.47 5.00 -17.20
C HIS A 287 14.90 3.61 -16.89
N PRO A 288 14.85 2.69 -17.88
CA PRO A 288 14.13 1.44 -17.72
C PRO A 288 14.72 0.63 -16.58
N ARG A 289 13.83 0.02 -15.81
CA ARG A 289 14.19 -0.80 -14.66
C ARG A 289 14.90 -2.07 -15.12
N ALA A 290 16.09 -2.32 -14.56
CA ALA A 290 16.87 -3.52 -14.83
C ALA A 290 16.85 -4.54 -13.66
N PHE A 291 15.97 -4.36 -12.68
CA PHE A 291 15.97 -5.16 -11.45
C PHE A 291 14.56 -5.63 -11.07
N ASP A 292 14.46 -6.87 -10.62
CA ASP A 292 13.24 -7.47 -10.04
C ASP A 292 12.87 -6.75 -8.72
N ASP A 293 11.77 -7.07 -8.05
CA ASP A 293 11.52 -6.69 -6.66
C ASP A 293 12.07 -7.73 -5.66
N ASP A 294 12.41 -8.93 -6.16
CA ASP A 294 12.68 -10.12 -5.33
C ASP A 294 14.15 -10.30 -4.86
N VAL A 295 15.14 -9.51 -5.33
CA VAL A 295 16.56 -9.69 -4.95
C VAL A 295 16.98 -8.71 -3.84
N PHE A 296 17.84 -9.16 -2.93
CA PHE A 296 18.48 -8.27 -1.96
C PHE A 296 19.50 -7.37 -2.67
N TRP A 297 19.08 -6.17 -3.07
CA TRP A 297 19.85 -5.26 -3.93
C TRP A 297 21.07 -4.61 -3.28
N ARG A 298 21.49 -4.96 -2.06
CA ARG A 298 22.56 -4.22 -1.36
C ARG A 298 23.84 -4.13 -2.20
N ASP A 299 24.18 -5.18 -2.95
CA ASP A 299 25.43 -5.26 -3.70
C ASP A 299 25.34 -4.65 -5.11
N GLU A 300 24.20 -4.79 -5.80
CA GLU A 300 24.01 -4.28 -7.17
C GLU A 300 23.52 -2.82 -7.23
N LEU A 301 22.79 -2.38 -6.19
CA LEU A 301 22.18 -1.06 -6.14
C LEU A 301 23.17 0.10 -6.34
N PRO A 302 24.42 0.08 -5.83
CA PRO A 302 25.39 1.12 -6.13
C PRO A 302 25.68 1.27 -7.63
N VAL A 303 25.80 0.15 -8.35
CA VAL A 303 26.07 0.14 -9.80
C VAL A 303 24.85 0.63 -10.57
N LEU A 304 23.66 0.11 -10.25
CA LEU A 304 22.40 0.54 -10.85
C LEU A 304 22.18 2.04 -10.64
N TRP A 305 22.41 2.53 -9.43
CA TRP A 305 22.30 3.94 -9.07
C TRP A 305 23.27 4.82 -9.88
N ALA A 306 24.54 4.42 -9.98
CA ALA A 306 25.54 5.16 -10.75
C ALA A 306 25.14 5.27 -12.23
N ASN A 307 24.71 4.16 -12.84
CA ASN A 307 24.26 4.10 -14.22
C ASN A 307 23.05 5.00 -14.47
N ALA A 308 22.09 5.01 -13.54
CA ALA A 308 20.93 5.89 -13.61
C ALA A 308 21.33 7.37 -13.55
N MET A 309 22.22 7.75 -12.63
CA MET A 309 22.69 9.14 -12.51
C MET A 309 23.45 9.60 -13.75
N GLU A 310 24.29 8.76 -14.34
CA GLU A 310 24.96 9.06 -15.62
C GLU A 310 23.96 9.23 -16.76
N THR A 311 22.94 8.38 -16.81
CA THR A 311 21.87 8.47 -17.82
C THR A 311 21.11 9.79 -17.70
N LEU A 312 20.70 10.16 -16.49
CA LEU A 312 20.01 11.44 -16.22
C LEU A 312 20.88 12.66 -16.50
N ALA A 313 22.20 12.55 -16.31
CA ALA A 313 23.13 13.63 -16.65
C ALA A 313 23.23 13.86 -18.17
N ARG A 314 23.07 12.82 -18.98
CA ARG A 314 23.13 12.90 -20.45
C ARG A 314 21.79 13.22 -21.11
N SER A 315 20.69 12.84 -20.46
CA SER A 315 19.33 13.04 -20.96
C SER A 315 18.49 13.77 -19.91
N PRO A 316 18.41 15.11 -19.97
CA PRO A 316 17.58 15.89 -19.06
C PRO A 316 16.13 15.40 -19.07
N THR A 317 15.49 15.46 -17.91
CA THR A 317 14.11 15.04 -17.68
C THR A 317 13.27 16.22 -17.22
N ARG A 318 11.95 16.05 -17.25
CA ARG A 318 10.99 16.92 -16.55
C ARG A 318 9.85 16.09 -15.99
N TRP A 319 9.16 16.61 -15.00
CA TRP A 319 7.91 16.01 -14.53
C TRP A 319 6.79 16.34 -15.52
N ASP A 320 5.94 15.36 -15.83
CA ASP A 320 4.71 15.54 -16.58
C ASP A 320 3.52 15.51 -15.61
N ASP A 321 3.04 16.71 -15.27
CA ASP A 321 1.93 16.91 -14.34
C ASP A 321 0.61 16.27 -14.81
N THR A 322 0.48 15.95 -16.10
CA THR A 322 -0.77 15.35 -16.63
C THR A 322 -0.83 13.84 -16.36
N HIS A 323 0.33 13.18 -16.33
CA HIS A 323 0.43 11.73 -16.23
C HIS A 323 1.19 11.28 -14.97
N ASP A 324 1.53 12.23 -14.09
CA ASP A 324 2.30 12.02 -12.85
C ASP A 324 3.54 11.12 -13.07
N ARG A 325 4.34 11.43 -14.10
CA ARG A 325 5.54 10.67 -14.45
C ARG A 325 6.67 11.53 -14.97
N TYR A 326 7.89 11.02 -14.93
CA TYR A 326 9.00 11.66 -15.64
C TYR A 326 8.92 11.40 -17.14
N VAL A 327 9.24 12.42 -17.92
CA VAL A 327 9.44 12.34 -19.38
C VAL A 327 10.79 12.95 -19.74
N ARG A 328 11.33 12.55 -20.89
CA ARG A 328 12.55 13.18 -21.42
C ARG A 328 12.26 14.62 -21.79
N ALA A 329 13.10 15.56 -21.34
CA ALA A 329 12.82 16.98 -21.49
C ALA A 329 12.83 17.48 -22.94
N HIS A 330 13.59 16.82 -23.82
CA HIS A 330 13.80 17.27 -25.19
C HIS A 330 12.64 16.94 -26.14
N ASP A 331 11.99 15.79 -25.97
CA ASP A 331 10.94 15.29 -26.87
C ASP A 331 9.65 14.90 -26.14
N GLY A 332 9.63 14.94 -24.81
CA GLY A 332 8.48 14.53 -24.00
C GLY A 332 8.23 13.03 -23.98
N THR A 333 9.12 12.21 -24.53
CA THR A 333 8.92 10.76 -24.58
C THR A 333 9.09 10.12 -23.20
N SER A 334 8.36 9.04 -22.99
CA SER A 334 8.50 8.13 -21.86
C SER A 334 8.55 6.69 -22.33
N ILE A 335 9.15 5.86 -21.50
CA ILE A 335 9.05 4.41 -21.55
C ILE A 335 7.79 4.05 -20.77
N GLU A 336 6.93 3.24 -21.37
CA GLU A 336 5.82 2.67 -20.62
C GLU A 336 6.40 1.79 -19.52
N PRO A 337 6.00 1.99 -18.25
CA PRO A 337 6.39 1.09 -17.18
C PRO A 337 6.12 -0.34 -17.61
N THR A 338 7.07 -1.24 -17.35
CA THR A 338 6.77 -2.67 -17.51
C THR A 338 5.55 -2.93 -16.65
N PRO A 339 4.41 -3.34 -17.23
CA PRO A 339 3.21 -3.58 -16.44
C PRO A 339 3.61 -4.57 -15.35
N GLU A 340 3.33 -4.22 -14.10
CA GLU A 340 3.55 -5.15 -13.01
C GLU A 340 2.82 -6.41 -13.39
N THR A 341 3.62 -7.47 -13.51
CA THR A 341 3.05 -8.72 -13.92
C THR A 341 2.26 -9.24 -12.75
N ASP A 342 0.93 -9.08 -12.81
CA ASP A 342 0.04 -9.74 -11.87
C ASP A 342 0.24 -11.24 -12.04
N TYR A 343 1.10 -11.79 -11.20
CA TYR A 343 1.33 -13.21 -11.15
C TYR A 343 0.05 -13.83 -10.60
N ARG A 344 -0.74 -14.45 -11.50
CA ARG A 344 -1.78 -15.35 -11.04
C ARG A 344 -1.06 -16.51 -10.38
N ARG A 345 -1.14 -16.56 -9.05
CA ARG A 345 -0.67 -17.70 -8.27
C ARG A 345 -1.66 -18.84 -8.51
N VAL A 346 -1.20 -19.88 -9.19
CA VAL A 346 -1.95 -21.13 -9.29
C VAL A 346 -1.26 -22.13 -8.38
N PHE A 347 -1.98 -22.53 -7.34
CA PHE A 347 -1.50 -23.54 -6.41
C PHE A 347 -1.93 -24.92 -6.89
N TRP A 348 -0.96 -25.74 -7.26
CA TRP A 348 -1.18 -27.14 -7.59
C TRP A 348 -0.77 -28.00 -6.41
N ARG A 349 -1.56 -29.02 -6.13
CA ARG A 349 -1.20 -30.08 -5.21
C ARG A 349 -0.97 -31.34 -5.99
N ILE A 350 0.28 -31.79 -6.02
CA ILE A 350 0.66 -33.05 -6.64
C ILE A 350 0.76 -34.07 -5.50
N PRO A 351 -0.14 -35.05 -5.43
CA PRO A 351 0.03 -36.16 -4.51
C PRO A 351 1.30 -36.91 -4.93
N THR A 352 2.23 -37.03 -4.00
CA THR A 352 3.41 -37.90 -4.11
C THR A 352 3.24 -39.06 -3.12
N ASP A 353 3.87 -40.20 -3.36
CA ASP A 353 3.56 -41.50 -2.71
C ASP A 353 3.55 -41.48 -1.17
N ASP A 354 4.15 -40.45 -0.56
CA ASP A 354 4.30 -40.29 0.88
C ASP A 354 4.07 -38.84 1.36
N ARG A 355 3.82 -37.85 0.48
CA ARG A 355 3.64 -36.43 0.84
C ARG A 355 2.71 -35.67 -0.12
N MET A 356 2.12 -34.58 0.37
CA MET A 356 1.47 -33.57 -0.48
C MET A 356 2.49 -32.51 -0.87
N THR A 357 2.91 -32.47 -2.13
CA THR A 357 3.79 -31.41 -2.63
C THR A 357 2.94 -30.27 -3.19
N GLY A 358 3.08 -29.08 -2.60
CA GLY A 358 2.49 -27.85 -3.12
C GLY A 358 3.42 -27.21 -4.15
N VAL A 359 2.94 -27.03 -5.37
CA VAL A 359 3.62 -26.26 -6.41
C VAL A 359 2.89 -24.93 -6.56
N THR A 360 3.58 -23.82 -6.32
CA THR A 360 3.05 -22.49 -6.63
C THR A 360 3.58 -22.07 -7.99
N LEU A 361 2.72 -22.06 -8.99
CA LEU A 361 3.04 -21.51 -10.30
C LEU A 361 2.66 -20.03 -10.30
N HIS A 362 3.65 -19.18 -10.55
CA HIS A 362 3.44 -17.75 -10.78
C HIS A 362 3.35 -17.57 -12.29
N ARG A 363 2.13 -17.44 -12.82
CA ARG A 363 1.92 -17.25 -14.26
C ARG A 363 1.75 -15.76 -14.54
N VAL A 364 2.59 -15.24 -15.44
CA VAL A 364 2.41 -13.95 -16.10
C VAL A 364 1.09 -13.99 -16.87
N SER A 365 0.12 -13.16 -16.50
CA SER A 365 -1.12 -13.02 -17.27
C SER A 365 -0.91 -12.01 -18.39
N ASP A 366 -1.02 -12.44 -19.65
CA ASP A 366 -0.86 -11.57 -20.83
C ASP A 366 -2.16 -10.81 -21.21
N THR A 367 -3.25 -10.96 -20.45
CA THR A 367 -4.57 -10.39 -20.81
C THR A 367 -5.44 -10.08 -19.59
N TRP A 368 -6.10 -8.91 -19.61
CA TRP A 368 -7.26 -8.53 -18.80
C TRP A 368 -8.54 -8.63 -19.62
#